data_AF-A0A7J5WLY6-F1
#
_entry.id   AF-A0A7J5WLY6-F1
#
_cell.length_a   1.000
_cell.length_b   1.000
_cell.length_c   1.000
_cell.angle_alpha   90.00
_cell.angle_beta   90.00
_cell.angle_gamma   90.00
#
_symmetry.space_group_name_H-M   'P 1'
#
loop_
_entity.id
_entity.type
_entity.pdbx_description
1 polymer ?
#
loop_
_entity_poly.entity_id
_entity_poly.type
_entity_poly.pdbx_seq_one_letter_code
_entity_poly.pdbx_strand_id
1 'polypeptide(L)'
;MNKLGVLFLMMAFLVSCDTIGVFEQNHFFPEHQWSSKQQPAFTFTISDTQSLYHIYAIFRHEDAYRYNNIWLNITTISPNDTAKTQQVNLLLADNKKGWLGTGMDDIFDHRIRLTKTAQK
;
A
#
# COMPACT_ATOMS: atom_id res chain seq x y z
N MET A 1 26.35 -9.27 -36.04
CA MET A 1 25.49 -9.29 -34.84
C MET A 1 24.08 -9.67 -35.27
N ASN A 2 23.60 -10.86 -34.87
CA ASN A 2 22.27 -11.35 -35.24
C ASN A 2 21.20 -10.43 -34.62
N LYS A 3 20.56 -9.60 -35.45
CA LYS A 3 19.49 -8.66 -35.04
C LYS A 3 18.37 -9.37 -34.28
N LEU A 4 18.11 -10.63 -34.62
CA LEU A 4 17.13 -11.48 -33.95
C LEU A 4 17.53 -11.83 -32.50
N GLY A 5 18.82 -12.03 -32.23
CA GLY A 5 19.34 -12.29 -30.89
C GLY A 5 19.32 -11.05 -30.00
N VAL A 6 19.54 -9.86 -30.58
CA VAL A 6 19.43 -8.59 -29.85
C VAL A 6 17.97 -8.30 -29.48
N LEU A 7 17.02 -8.57 -30.38
CA LEU A 7 15.59 -8.40 -30.10
C LEU A 7 15.09 -9.36 -29.01
N PHE A 8 15.54 -10.62 -29.04
CA PHE A 8 15.21 -11.60 -28.00
C PHE A 8 15.80 -11.22 -26.64
N LEU A 9 17.04 -10.73 -26.61
CA LEU A 9 17.67 -10.21 -25.39
C LEU A 9 16.94 -8.98 -24.84
N MET A 10 16.42 -8.11 -25.70
CA MET A 10 15.65 -6.93 -25.28
C MET A 10 14.28 -7.29 -24.69
N MET A 11 13.60 -8.31 -25.24
CA MET A 11 12.34 -8.82 -24.68
C MET A 11 12.52 -9.51 -23.32
N ALA A 12 13.68 -10.10 -23.05
CA ALA A 12 13.97 -10.72 -21.75
C ALA A 12 14.02 -9.71 -20.58
N PHE A 13 14.19 -8.41 -20.86
CA PHE A 13 14.16 -7.36 -19.82
C PHE A 13 12.76 -6.81 -19.50
N LEU A 14 11.71 -7.27 -20.20
CA LEU A 14 10.34 -6.78 -20.00
C LEU A 14 9.55 -7.53 -18.92
N VAL A 15 10.15 -8.52 -18.25
CA VAL A 15 9.53 -9.24 -17.14
C VAL A 15 9.81 -8.53 -15.81
N SER A 16 9.02 -7.52 -15.48
CA SER A 16 8.93 -6.98 -14.11
C SER A 16 7.50 -7.10 -13.61
N CYS A 17 7.16 -8.23 -13.02
CA CYS A 17 5.92 -8.39 -12.27
C CYS A 17 6.28 -8.33 -10.78
N ASP A 18 5.77 -7.32 -10.07
CA ASP A 18 5.93 -7.25 -8.62
C ASP A 18 4.95 -8.24 -7.98
N THR A 19 5.44 -9.12 -7.12
CA THR A 19 4.61 -10.13 -6.47
C THR A 19 4.02 -9.57 -5.19
N ILE A 20 2.73 -9.81 -4.96
CA ILE A 20 2.11 -9.57 -3.64
C ILE A 20 2.83 -10.48 -2.64
N GLY A 21 3.58 -9.88 -1.71
CA GLY A 21 4.55 -10.61 -0.89
C GLY A 21 3.95 -11.66 0.05
N VAL A 22 2.73 -11.44 0.56
CA VAL A 22 2.05 -12.39 1.47
C VAL A 22 0.53 -12.29 1.34
N PHE A 23 -0.03 -11.11 1.61
CA PHE A 23 -1.45 -10.84 1.56
C PHE A 23 -1.67 -9.35 1.32
N GLU A 24 -2.67 -9.00 0.52
CA GLU A 24 -3.09 -7.63 0.27
C GLU A 24 -4.61 -7.60 0.07
N GLN A 25 -5.29 -6.64 0.69
CA GLN A 25 -6.72 -6.42 0.51
C GLN A 25 -7.00 -4.92 0.49
N ASN A 26 -7.82 -4.50 -0.48
CA ASN A 26 -8.21 -3.11 -0.67
C ASN A 26 -9.73 -2.98 -0.59
N HIS A 27 -10.21 -1.86 -0.07
CA HIS A 27 -11.63 -1.51 -0.04
C HIS A 27 -11.86 -0.31 -0.96
N PHE A 28 -12.76 -0.46 -1.93
CA PHE A 28 -13.12 0.62 -2.84
C PHE A 28 -14.27 1.44 -2.25
N PHE A 29 -14.10 2.76 -2.24
CA PHE A 29 -15.14 3.70 -1.84
C PHE A 29 -15.88 4.20 -3.09
N PRO A 30 -17.19 3.95 -3.23
CA PRO A 30 -17.98 4.50 -4.32
C PRO A 30 -17.87 6.02 -4.37
N GLU A 31 -17.94 6.59 -5.58
CA GLU A 31 -17.82 8.05 -5.82
C GLU A 31 -16.51 8.67 -5.33
N HIS A 32 -15.51 7.85 -5.02
CA HIS A 32 -14.17 8.25 -4.55
C HIS A 32 -14.22 9.11 -3.27
N GLN A 33 -15.24 8.88 -2.44
CA GLN A 33 -15.46 9.61 -1.20
C GLN A 33 -15.38 8.69 0.01
N TRP A 34 -14.48 9.01 0.94
CA TRP A 34 -14.38 8.30 2.20
C TRP A 34 -14.93 9.14 3.36
N SER A 35 -16.12 8.75 3.84
CA SER A 35 -16.69 9.31 5.07
C SER A 35 -15.97 8.75 6.30
N SER A 36 -15.62 9.62 7.25
CA SER A 36 -14.99 9.22 8.52
C SER A 36 -15.87 8.31 9.39
N LYS A 37 -17.17 8.20 9.10
CA LYS A 37 -18.09 7.25 9.75
C LYS A 37 -17.93 5.82 9.23
N GLN A 38 -17.40 5.64 8.02
CA GLN A 38 -17.17 4.34 7.42
C GLN A 38 -15.81 3.79 7.85
N GLN A 39 -15.83 2.65 8.54
CA GLN A 39 -14.64 1.98 9.08
C GLN A 39 -14.47 0.63 8.37
N PRO A 40 -13.64 0.55 7.31
CA PRO A 40 -13.38 -0.73 6.66
C PRO A 40 -12.61 -1.66 7.60
N ALA A 41 -13.01 -2.93 7.63
CA ALA A 41 -12.34 -3.98 8.39
C ALA A 41 -11.75 -5.01 7.42
N PHE A 42 -10.53 -5.47 7.73
CA PHE A 42 -9.77 -6.40 6.91
C PHE A 42 -9.41 -7.61 7.77
N THR A 43 -9.83 -8.80 7.34
CA THR A 43 -9.57 -10.06 8.03
C THR A 43 -8.82 -11.00 7.11
N PHE A 44 -7.71 -11.54 7.58
CA PHE A 44 -6.86 -12.44 6.81
C PHE A 44 -6.20 -13.50 7.70
N THR A 45 -5.74 -14.57 7.08
CA THR A 45 -5.07 -15.68 7.75
C THR A 45 -3.66 -15.81 7.20
N ILE A 46 -2.67 -15.81 8.09
CA ILE A 46 -1.26 -16.04 7.76
C ILE A 46 -0.94 -17.50 8.09
N SER A 47 -0.53 -18.30 7.11
CA SER A 47 -0.20 -19.72 7.32
C SER A 47 1.18 -19.93 7.94
N ASP A 48 2.15 -19.04 7.66
CA ASP A 48 3.50 -19.12 8.24
C ASP A 48 3.58 -18.32 9.54
N THR A 49 3.71 -19.05 10.65
CA THR A 49 3.74 -18.54 12.02
C THR A 49 5.15 -18.26 12.55
N GLN A 50 6.19 -18.54 11.76
CA GLN A 50 7.58 -18.36 12.16
C GLN A 50 8.17 -17.04 11.67
N SER A 51 7.72 -16.57 10.51
CA SER A 51 8.18 -15.32 9.92
C SER A 51 7.66 -14.09 10.67
N LEU A 52 8.41 -12.99 10.55
CA LEU A 52 7.99 -11.66 10.99
C LEU A 52 7.53 -10.85 9.79
N TYR A 53 6.44 -10.10 9.95
CA TYR A 53 5.80 -9.34 8.89
C TYR A 53 5.77 -7.85 9.19
N HIS A 54 5.88 -7.06 8.13
CA HIS A 54 5.57 -5.64 8.17
C HIS A 54 4.14 -5.40 7.73
N ILE A 55 3.44 -4.49 8.42
CA ILE A 55 2.11 -4.05 8.04
C ILE A 55 2.26 -2.75 7.25
N TYR A 56 1.58 -2.67 6.11
CA TYR A 56 1.54 -1.49 5.25
C TYR A 56 0.12 -0.98 5.16
N ALA A 57 -0.04 0.35 5.15
CA ALA A 57 -1.25 1.00 4.68
C ALA A 57 -1.11 1.22 3.17
N ILE A 58 -2.13 0.78 2.43
CA ILE A 58 -2.25 1.06 1.01
C ILE A 58 -3.34 2.11 0.86
N PHE A 59 -3.00 3.23 0.24
CA PHE A 59 -3.91 4.34 0.06
C PHE A 59 -3.81 4.86 -1.37
N ARG A 60 -4.91 4.75 -2.10
CA ARG A 60 -5.06 5.28 -3.45
C ARG A 60 -5.94 6.52 -3.40
N HIS A 61 -5.52 7.59 -4.05
CA HIS A 61 -6.32 8.80 -4.18
C HIS A 61 -6.12 9.45 -5.55
N GLU A 62 -7.07 10.29 -5.95
CA GLU A 62 -6.92 11.19 -7.09
C GLU A 62 -6.16 12.46 -6.70
N ASP A 63 -5.59 13.17 -7.67
CA ASP A 63 -4.94 14.47 -7.47
C ASP A 63 -5.90 15.56 -6.96
N ALA A 64 -7.21 15.36 -7.11
CA ALA A 64 -8.27 16.19 -6.54
C ALA A 64 -8.30 16.15 -4.99
N TYR A 65 -7.62 15.18 -4.36
CA TYR A 65 -7.46 15.14 -2.92
C TYR A 65 -6.64 16.36 -2.43
N ARG A 66 -7.21 17.16 -1.52
CA ARG A 66 -6.69 18.50 -1.22
C ARG A 66 -5.60 18.56 -0.14
N TYR A 67 -5.23 17.43 0.44
CA TYR A 67 -4.30 17.39 1.56
C TYR A 67 -3.05 16.61 1.18
N ASN A 68 -1.90 17.05 1.67
CA ASN A 68 -0.63 16.34 1.48
C ASN A 68 -0.43 15.18 2.46
N ASN A 69 -1.42 14.90 3.31
CA ASN A 69 -1.38 13.85 4.31
C ASN A 69 -2.79 13.41 4.74
N ILE A 70 -2.88 12.26 5.41
CA ILE A 70 -4.09 11.79 6.05
C ILE A 70 -3.79 11.20 7.43
N TRP A 71 -4.61 11.56 8.43
CA TRP A 71 -4.54 11.03 9.78
C TRP A 71 -5.52 9.88 9.97
N LEU A 72 -5.02 8.72 10.37
CA LEU A 72 -5.83 7.51 10.56
C LEU A 72 -5.66 6.94 11.96
N ASN A 73 -6.75 6.45 12.55
CA ASN A 73 -6.70 5.57 13.70
C ASN A 73 -6.77 4.13 13.19
N ILE A 74 -5.68 3.39 13.30
CA ILE A 74 -5.58 2.00 12.84
C ILE A 74 -5.63 1.09 14.06
N THR A 75 -6.61 0.20 14.09
CA THR A 75 -6.77 -0.81 15.12
C THR A 75 -6.37 -2.17 14.57
N THR A 76 -5.43 -2.83 15.24
CA THR A 76 -4.96 -4.18 14.88
C THR A 76 -5.30 -5.15 16.01
N ILE A 77 -5.82 -6.32 15.65
CA ILE A 77 -6.17 -7.40 16.59
C ILE A 77 -5.40 -8.65 16.12
N SER A 78 -4.46 -9.11 16.93
CA SER A 78 -3.72 -10.36 16.67
C SER A 78 -4.50 -11.56 17.25
N PRO A 79 -4.33 -12.79 16.73
CA PRO A 79 -5.15 -13.95 17.11
C PRO A 79 -5.25 -14.25 18.61
N ASN A 80 -4.23 -13.88 19.39
CA ASN A 80 -4.16 -14.11 20.84
C ASN A 80 -3.80 -12.84 21.62
N ASP A 81 -4.08 -11.65 21.09
CA ASP A 81 -3.77 -10.38 21.74
C ASP A 81 -5.00 -9.45 21.76
N THR A 82 -4.93 -8.42 22.57
CA THR A 82 -5.91 -7.35 22.65
C THR A 82 -5.80 -6.40 21.46
N ALA A 83 -6.91 -5.70 21.18
CA ALA A 83 -6.94 -4.67 20.15
C ALA A 83 -5.97 -3.53 20.49
N LYS A 84 -5.06 -3.20 19.56
CA LYS A 84 -4.13 -2.08 19.67
C LYS A 84 -4.47 -1.02 18.65
N THR A 85 -4.79 0.18 19.12
CA THR A 85 -5.06 1.34 18.26
C THR A 85 -3.86 2.27 18.24
N GLN A 86 -3.46 2.70 17.05
CA GLN A 86 -2.44 3.71 16.84
C GLN A 86 -2.95 4.81 15.90
N GLN A 87 -2.65 6.05 16.24
CA GLN A 87 -2.86 7.17 15.31
C GLN A 87 -1.62 7.31 14.42
N VAL A 88 -1.82 7.31 13.11
CA VAL A 88 -0.75 7.45 12.12
C VAL A 88 -1.01 8.63 11.22
N ASN A 89 0.07 9.33 10.85
CA ASN A 89 0.07 10.35 9.81
C ASN A 89 0.69 9.77 8.55
N LEU A 90 -0.11 9.53 7.53
CA LEU A 90 0.36 9.08 6.23
C LEU A 90 0.65 10.31 5.39
N LEU A 91 1.93 10.57 5.13
CA LEU A 91 2.34 11.62 4.18
C LEU A 91 2.08 11.13 2.75
N LEU A 92 1.35 11.93 1.99
CA LEU A 92 0.95 11.66 0.61
C LEU A 92 1.65 12.60 -0.38
N ALA A 93 2.13 13.77 0.05
CA ALA A 93 2.86 14.70 -0.80
C ALA A 93 3.98 15.41 -0.03
N ASP A 94 4.97 15.93 -0.74
CA ASP A 94 5.95 16.86 -0.22
C ASP A 94 6.14 18.08 -1.13
N ASN A 95 6.56 19.22 -0.56
CA ASN A 95 6.66 20.49 -1.28
C ASN A 95 7.72 20.52 -2.39
N LYS A 96 8.63 19.55 -2.44
CA LYS A 96 9.70 19.46 -3.45
C LYS A 96 9.36 18.48 -4.57
N LYS A 97 8.72 17.36 -4.24
CA LYS A 97 8.43 16.26 -5.17
C LYS A 97 6.97 16.22 -5.63
N GLY A 98 6.07 16.95 -4.98
CA GLY A 98 4.64 16.81 -5.19
C GLY A 98 4.12 15.52 -4.54
N TRP A 99 3.17 14.85 -5.20
CA TRP A 99 2.64 13.57 -4.74
C TRP A 99 3.73 12.51 -4.61
N LEU A 100 3.73 11.82 -3.46
CA LEU A 100 4.57 10.66 -3.19
C LEU A 100 3.95 9.41 -3.82
N GLY A 101 4.65 8.27 -3.72
CA GLY A 101 4.17 6.99 -4.23
C GLY A 101 4.32 6.86 -5.75
N THR A 102 3.46 6.05 -6.35
CA THR A 102 3.45 5.79 -7.80
C THR A 102 2.21 6.44 -8.41
N GLY A 103 2.40 7.34 -9.36
CA GLY A 103 1.31 8.03 -10.06
C GLY A 103 1.08 7.51 -11.47
N MET A 104 -0.19 7.47 -11.88
CA MET A 104 -0.62 7.27 -13.26
C MET A 104 -1.84 8.16 -13.53
N ASP A 105 -1.66 9.12 -14.45
CA ASP A 105 -2.65 10.17 -14.73
C ASP A 105 -3.01 10.97 -13.46
N ASP A 106 -4.29 11.03 -13.10
CA ASP A 106 -4.81 11.66 -11.89
C ASP A 106 -4.72 10.76 -10.64
N ILE A 107 -4.37 9.47 -10.78
CA ILE A 107 -4.36 8.50 -9.68
C ILE A 107 -2.96 8.35 -9.06
N PHE A 108 -2.90 8.37 -7.73
CA PHE A 108 -1.69 8.15 -6.94
C PHE A 108 -1.85 6.99 -5.95
N ASP A 109 -0.90 6.06 -5.98
CA ASP A 109 -0.82 4.88 -5.12
C ASP A 109 0.29 4.99 -4.07
N HIS A 110 -0.11 4.88 -2.81
CA HIS A 110 0.80 4.91 -1.67
C HIS A 110 0.88 3.55 -1.00
N ARG A 111 2.10 3.06 -0.75
CA ARG A 111 2.36 1.88 0.09
C ARG A 111 3.26 2.30 1.25
N ILE A 112 2.65 2.59 2.39
CA ILE A 112 3.34 3.21 3.53
C ILE A 112 3.46 2.20 4.66
N ARG A 113 4.70 1.91 5.07
CA ARG A 113 4.97 0.99 6.18
C ARG A 113 4.48 1.60 7.50
N LEU A 114 3.65 0.86 8.23
CA LEU A 114 3.13 1.27 9.54
C LEU A 114 4.02 0.79 10.69
N THR A 115 4.54 -0.44 10.61
CA THR A 115 5.34 -1.01 11.69
C THR A 115 6.81 -0.63 11.57
N LYS A 116 7.38 -0.10 12.67
CA LYS A 116 8.83 0.18 12.75
C LYS A 116 9.66 -1.10 12.73
N THR A 117 9.20 -2.12 13.45
CA THR A 117 9.81 -3.45 13.51
C THR A 117 8.82 -4.49 12.98
N ALA A 118 9.32 -5.54 12.35
CA ALA A 118 8.48 -6.64 11.90
C ALA A 118 7.82 -7.34 13.10
N GLN A 119 6.54 -7.70 12.97
CA GLN A 119 5.71 -8.29 14.01
C GLN A 119 5.37 -9.74 13.65
N LYS A 120 5.04 -10.57 14.64
CA LYS A 120 4.46 -11.89 14.38
C LYS A 120 3.00 -11.78 13.94
#